data_AF-A0A418N517-F1
#
_entry.id   AF-A0A418N517-F1
#
_cell.length_a   1.000
_cell.length_b   1.000
_cell.length_c   1.000
_cell.angle_alpha   90.00
_cell.angle_beta   90.00
_cell.angle_gamma   90.00
#
_symmetry.space_group_name_H-M   'P 1'
#
loop_
_entity.id
_entity.type
_entity.pdbx_description
1 polymer ?
#
loop_
_entity_poly.entity_id
_entity_poly.type
_entity_poly.pdbx_seq_one_letter_code
_entity_poly.pdbx_strand_id
1 'polypeptide(L)'
;MRTQIGKIVIGFLLLAPYICSGQKLNSEKWSESEKAQYTKLTELVHYVHKKKETEISKDTLFQKYIYFDNVLSDTVQQRKIKRLAAFDDLFQYFRKTLDSIGLENLDAKPIRFYKDHKIYEPFDEKVAKKSIDGKKMYTKDSNVFAYYRKDEPENPFGSLLFDPETDKLAAWIMINQGGYKYFLTFNLF
;
A
#
# COMPACT_ATOMS: atom_id res chain seq x y z
N MET A 1 -62.65 31.71 17.47
CA MET A 1 -62.64 30.44 16.71
C MET A 1 -61.25 30.23 16.11
N ARG A 2 -60.59 29.14 16.54
CA ARG A 2 -59.51 28.37 15.91
C ARG A 2 -58.29 29.11 15.34
N THR A 3 -57.26 29.17 16.18
CA THR A 3 -55.84 29.07 15.87
C THR A 3 -55.55 27.89 14.92
N GLN A 4 -54.80 28.12 13.84
CA GLN A 4 -54.02 27.05 13.20
C GLN A 4 -52.58 27.53 12.99
N ILE A 5 -51.72 27.07 13.89
CA ILE A 5 -50.28 27.06 13.76
C ILE A 5 -49.94 26.05 12.65
N GLY A 6 -49.62 26.57 11.47
CA GLY A 6 -49.11 25.80 10.35
C GLY A 6 -47.68 25.35 10.66
N LYS A 7 -47.54 24.04 10.86
CA LYS A 7 -46.34 23.24 11.13
C LYS A 7 -45.08 23.73 10.40
N ILE A 8 -44.05 24.03 11.19
CA ILE A 8 -42.65 24.10 10.74
C ILE A 8 -42.10 22.66 10.71
N VAL A 9 -41.18 22.43 9.77
CA VAL A 9 -40.13 21.40 9.72
C VAL A 9 -40.48 20.10 8.98
N ILE A 10 -39.44 19.61 8.26
CA ILE A 10 -39.23 18.30 7.62
C ILE A 10 -39.59 18.30 6.12
N GLY A 11 -38.65 18.27 5.17
CA GLY A 11 -37.21 18.16 5.27
C GLY A 11 -36.58 18.38 3.89
N PHE A 12 -35.72 19.38 3.77
CA PHE A 12 -34.73 19.44 2.71
C PHE A 12 -33.55 18.57 3.13
N LEU A 13 -33.63 17.28 2.84
CA LEU A 13 -32.51 16.36 2.96
C LEU A 13 -32.54 15.35 1.80
N LEU A 14 -32.68 15.87 0.59
CA LEU A 14 -32.15 15.20 -0.60
C LEU A 14 -30.65 15.50 -0.68
N LEU A 15 -29.91 15.01 0.30
CA LEU A 15 -28.47 14.76 0.14
C LEU A 15 -28.38 13.60 -0.85
N ALA A 16 -28.30 13.98 -2.12
CA ALA A 16 -27.74 13.24 -3.22
C ALA A 16 -26.95 11.98 -2.81
N PRO A 17 -27.33 10.77 -3.24
CA PRO A 17 -26.42 9.63 -3.22
C PRO A 17 -25.40 9.80 -4.37
N TYR A 18 -24.51 10.80 -4.24
CA TYR A 18 -23.38 11.01 -5.16
C TYR A 18 -22.05 10.81 -4.44
N ILE A 19 -21.89 9.74 -3.67
CA ILE A 19 -20.55 9.29 -3.25
C ILE A 19 -20.48 7.76 -3.29
N CYS A 20 -20.68 7.18 -4.47
CA CYS A 20 -20.17 5.83 -4.74
C CYS A 20 -19.63 5.69 -6.17
N SER A 21 -19.25 6.81 -6.79
CA SER A 21 -18.69 6.86 -8.15
C SER A 21 -17.24 7.36 -8.18
N GLY A 22 -16.66 7.73 -7.02
CA GLY A 22 -15.31 8.29 -6.93
C GLY A 22 -14.16 7.32 -7.23
N GLN A 23 -14.39 6.00 -7.16
CA GLN A 23 -13.33 5.01 -7.44
C GLN A 23 -13.22 4.66 -8.93
N LYS A 24 -14.35 4.56 -9.65
CA LYS A 24 -14.33 4.20 -11.09
C LYS A 24 -13.69 5.28 -11.99
N LEU A 25 -13.76 6.55 -11.58
CA LEU A 25 -13.18 7.69 -12.29
C LEU A 25 -11.66 7.84 -12.13
N ASN A 26 -11.04 7.18 -11.15
CA ASN A 26 -9.62 7.38 -10.84
C ASN A 26 -8.69 6.38 -11.54
N SER A 27 -9.14 5.14 -11.80
CA SER A 27 -8.33 4.13 -12.50
C SER A 27 -8.08 4.46 -13.98
N GLU A 28 -8.96 5.24 -14.61
CA GLU A 28 -8.77 5.74 -15.99
C GLU A 28 -7.53 6.63 -16.14
N LYS A 29 -7.03 7.19 -15.03
CA LYS A 29 -5.83 8.05 -15.00
C LYS A 29 -4.59 7.31 -14.52
N TRP A 30 -4.63 5.99 -14.34
CA TRP A 30 -3.49 5.21 -13.87
C TRP A 30 -2.56 4.86 -15.04
N SER A 31 -1.26 4.92 -14.80
CA SER A 31 -0.25 4.39 -15.71
C SER A 31 -0.30 2.87 -15.76
N GLU A 32 0.29 2.26 -16.79
CA GLU A 32 0.35 0.80 -16.90
C GLU A 32 1.09 0.14 -15.73
N SER A 33 2.15 0.77 -15.21
CA SER A 33 2.84 0.28 -14.01
C SER A 33 1.97 0.39 -12.75
N GLU A 34 1.26 1.51 -12.54
CA GLU A 34 0.31 1.63 -11.42
C GLU A 34 -0.78 0.52 -11.49
N LYS A 35 -1.28 0.20 -12.68
CA LYS A 35 -2.23 -0.92 -12.87
C LYS A 35 -1.59 -2.27 -12.55
N ALA A 36 -0.37 -2.52 -13.03
CA ALA A 36 0.34 -3.77 -12.79
C ALA A 36 0.63 -3.99 -11.29
N GLN A 37 1.08 -2.94 -10.59
CA GLN A 37 1.33 -2.94 -9.15
C GLN A 37 0.05 -3.23 -8.37
N TYR A 38 -1.05 -2.56 -8.71
CA TYR A 38 -2.34 -2.80 -8.06
C TYR A 38 -2.86 -4.22 -8.30
N THR A 39 -2.75 -4.74 -9.53
CA THR A 39 -3.10 -6.13 -9.85
C THR A 39 -2.29 -7.10 -8.99
N LYS A 40 -0.96 -6.89 -8.92
CA LYS A 40 -0.07 -7.77 -8.16
C LYS A 40 -0.32 -7.70 -6.65
N LEU A 41 -0.62 -6.52 -6.11
CA LEU A 41 -1.06 -6.35 -4.72
C LEU A 41 -2.36 -7.11 -4.48
N THR A 42 -3.35 -6.96 -5.36
CA THR A 42 -4.64 -7.66 -5.26
C THR A 42 -4.43 -9.17 -5.27
N GLU A 43 -3.64 -9.69 -6.20
CA GLU A 43 -3.30 -11.11 -6.28
C GLU A 43 -2.58 -11.61 -5.01
N LEU A 44 -1.63 -10.84 -4.47
CA LEU A 44 -0.94 -11.16 -3.23
C LEU A 44 -1.92 -11.26 -2.06
N VAL A 45 -2.77 -10.26 -1.89
CA VAL A 45 -3.74 -10.21 -0.79
C VAL A 45 -4.72 -11.40 -0.90
N HIS A 46 -5.22 -11.69 -2.10
CA HIS A 46 -6.04 -12.88 -2.35
C HIS A 46 -5.27 -14.19 -2.12
N TYR A 47 -3.99 -14.26 -2.49
CA TYR A 47 -3.17 -15.45 -2.31
C TYR A 47 -2.97 -15.81 -0.85
N VAL A 48 -2.84 -14.82 0.05
CA VAL A 48 -2.62 -15.07 1.49
C VAL A 48 -3.90 -15.12 2.31
N HIS A 49 -5.00 -14.59 1.80
CA HIS A 49 -6.25 -14.47 2.55
C HIS A 49 -6.70 -15.82 3.10
N LYS A 50 -6.95 -15.87 4.42
CA LYS A 50 -7.38 -17.07 5.17
C LYS A 50 -6.43 -18.28 5.12
N LYS A 51 -5.24 -18.15 4.51
CA LYS A 51 -4.23 -19.20 4.57
C LYS A 51 -3.51 -19.18 5.90
N LYS A 52 -3.20 -20.35 6.44
CA LYS A 52 -2.23 -20.55 7.52
C LYS A 52 -0.83 -20.28 7.00
N GLU A 53 0.09 -19.97 7.91
CA GLU A 53 1.48 -19.70 7.55
C GLU A 53 2.13 -20.86 6.79
N THR A 54 1.85 -22.10 7.22
CA THR A 54 2.33 -23.33 6.58
C THR A 54 1.79 -23.56 5.16
N GLU A 55 0.75 -22.84 4.76
CA GLU A 55 0.13 -22.93 3.42
C GLU A 55 0.66 -21.86 2.46
N ILE A 56 1.53 -20.97 2.94
CA ILE A 56 2.11 -19.87 2.17
C ILE A 56 3.53 -20.26 1.75
N SER A 57 3.71 -20.47 0.45
CA SER A 57 5.03 -20.79 -0.12
C SER A 57 5.87 -19.51 -0.22
N LYS A 58 7.02 -19.48 0.48
CA LYS A 58 8.01 -18.40 0.35
C LYS A 58 8.51 -18.25 -1.08
N ASP A 59 8.74 -19.36 -1.78
CA ASP A 59 9.14 -19.35 -3.18
C ASP A 59 8.07 -18.66 -4.04
N THR A 60 6.79 -18.97 -3.82
CA THR A 60 5.69 -18.29 -4.52
C THR A 60 5.65 -16.80 -4.18
N LEU A 61 5.81 -16.44 -2.90
CA LEU A 61 5.85 -15.04 -2.47
C LEU A 61 6.95 -14.27 -3.20
N PHE A 62 8.19 -14.74 -3.14
CA PHE A 62 9.34 -14.03 -3.72
C PHE A 62 9.35 -14.07 -5.25
N GLN A 63 8.90 -15.18 -5.86
CA GLN A 63 8.84 -15.29 -7.31
C GLN A 63 7.78 -14.35 -7.91
N LYS A 64 6.61 -14.22 -7.29
CA LYS A 64 5.48 -13.52 -7.89
C LYS A 64 5.20 -12.14 -7.33
N TYR A 65 5.26 -11.98 -6.01
CA TYR A 65 4.57 -10.88 -5.32
C TYR A 65 5.49 -9.93 -4.57
N ILE A 66 6.48 -10.46 -3.86
CA ILE A 66 7.39 -9.73 -2.99
C ILE A 66 8.73 -9.62 -3.68
N TYR A 67 9.26 -8.40 -3.80
CA TYR A 67 10.64 -8.23 -4.22
C TYR A 67 11.55 -8.65 -3.07
N PHE A 68 12.44 -9.63 -3.31
CA PHE A 68 13.41 -10.10 -2.30
C PHE A 68 14.77 -10.51 -2.90
N ASP A 69 14.99 -10.19 -4.18
CA ASP A 69 16.07 -10.75 -5.00
C ASP A 69 17.47 -10.36 -4.49
N ASN A 70 17.63 -9.15 -3.98
CA ASN A 70 18.89 -8.67 -3.39
C ASN A 70 19.28 -9.41 -2.09
N VAL A 71 18.32 -9.97 -1.34
CA VAL A 71 18.61 -10.84 -0.18
C VAL A 71 18.86 -12.27 -0.61
N LEU A 72 18.08 -12.76 -1.58
CA LEU A 72 18.26 -14.11 -2.08
C LEU A 72 19.63 -14.30 -2.75
N SER A 73 20.16 -13.24 -3.37
CA SER A 73 21.50 -13.18 -3.99
C SER A 73 22.65 -12.83 -3.02
N ASP A 74 22.36 -12.64 -1.73
CA ASP A 74 23.38 -12.29 -0.74
C ASP A 74 24.39 -13.44 -0.52
N THR A 75 25.67 -13.15 -0.74
CA THR A 75 26.77 -14.11 -0.60
C THR A 75 27.14 -14.39 0.86
N VAL A 76 26.78 -13.51 1.80
CA VAL A 76 27.06 -13.67 3.23
C VAL A 76 25.89 -14.42 3.90
N GLN A 77 26.07 -15.73 4.10
CA GLN A 77 25.00 -16.62 4.59
C GLN A 77 24.35 -16.17 5.90
N GLN A 78 25.15 -15.71 6.88
CA GLN A 78 24.61 -15.24 8.17
C GLN A 78 23.71 -14.02 7.99
N ARG A 79 24.05 -13.10 7.08
CA ARG A 79 23.26 -11.91 6.78
C ARG A 79 21.96 -12.29 6.06
N LYS A 80 22.04 -13.22 5.11
CA LYS A 80 20.88 -13.79 4.42
C LYS A 80 19.89 -14.44 5.38
N ILE A 81 20.35 -15.30 6.30
CA ILE A 81 19.50 -15.97 7.30
C ILE A 81 18.79 -14.96 8.19
N LYS A 82 19.52 -13.97 8.73
CA LYS A 82 18.93 -12.92 9.56
C LYS A 82 17.83 -12.14 8.83
N ARG A 83 18.05 -11.81 7.56
CA ARG A 83 17.08 -11.06 6.75
C ARG A 83 15.86 -11.88 6.37
N LEU A 84 16.01 -13.19 6.15
CA LEU A 84 14.89 -14.11 5.94
C LEU A 84 14.01 -14.22 7.20
N ALA A 85 14.61 -14.32 8.39
CA ALA A 85 13.85 -14.35 9.64
C ALA A 85 13.09 -13.04 9.87
N ALA A 86 13.75 -11.89 9.64
CA ALA A 86 13.10 -10.59 9.74
C ALA A 86 11.90 -10.47 8.78
N PHE A 87 12.02 -10.98 7.55
CA PHE A 87 10.90 -11.01 6.60
C PHE A 87 9.67 -11.74 7.16
N ASP A 88 9.85 -12.91 7.79
CA ASP A 88 8.74 -13.70 8.32
C ASP A 88 7.94 -12.94 9.38
N ASP A 89 8.63 -12.28 10.32
CA ASP A 89 8.00 -11.48 11.38
C ASP A 89 7.13 -10.36 10.80
N LEU A 90 7.63 -9.69 9.77
CA LEU A 90 6.95 -8.54 9.13
C LEU A 90 5.77 -8.96 8.30
N PHE A 91 5.96 -10.05 7.56
CA PHE A 91 4.91 -10.61 6.75
C PHE A 91 3.76 -11.15 7.62
N GLN A 92 4.03 -11.47 8.89
CA GLN A 92 2.98 -11.75 9.85
C GLN A 92 2.11 -10.51 10.14
N TYR A 93 2.69 -9.31 10.25
CA TYR A 93 1.93 -8.06 10.45
C TYR A 93 1.09 -7.69 9.23
N PHE A 94 1.63 -7.89 8.02
CA PHE A 94 0.88 -7.80 6.76
C PHE A 94 -0.42 -8.61 6.87
N ARG A 95 -0.30 -9.90 7.19
CA ARG A 95 -1.44 -10.82 7.25
C ARG A 95 -2.43 -10.45 8.36
N LYS A 96 -1.94 -10.14 9.55
CA LYS A 96 -2.77 -9.70 10.68
C LYS A 96 -3.60 -8.45 10.33
N THR A 97 -3.03 -7.52 9.58
CA THR A 97 -3.75 -6.32 9.14
C THR A 97 -4.86 -6.65 8.15
N LEU A 98 -4.60 -7.54 7.18
CA LEU A 98 -5.63 -8.02 6.25
C LEU A 98 -6.76 -8.75 6.98
N ASP A 99 -6.40 -9.65 7.90
CA ASP A 99 -7.37 -10.45 8.64
C ASP A 99 -8.20 -9.58 9.59
N SER A 100 -7.62 -8.52 10.15
CA SER A 100 -8.32 -7.59 11.05
C SER A 100 -9.25 -6.62 10.33
N ILE A 101 -8.86 -6.08 9.18
CA ILE A 101 -9.66 -5.08 8.47
C ILE A 101 -10.65 -5.76 7.51
N GLY A 102 -10.30 -6.92 6.97
CA GLY A 102 -11.04 -7.59 5.90
C GLY A 102 -10.60 -7.10 4.54
N LEU A 103 -10.33 -8.04 3.62
CA LEU A 103 -9.92 -7.76 2.25
C LEU A 103 -10.95 -6.90 1.52
N GLU A 104 -12.23 -7.12 1.79
CA GLU A 104 -13.34 -6.37 1.21
C GLU A 104 -13.35 -4.90 1.61
N ASN A 105 -12.73 -4.55 2.74
CA ASN A 105 -12.73 -3.19 3.30
C ASN A 105 -11.45 -2.42 2.98
N LEU A 106 -10.41 -3.07 2.48
CA LEU A 106 -9.14 -2.44 2.12
C LEU A 106 -9.06 -2.09 0.64
N ASP A 107 -8.44 -0.96 0.35
CA ASP A 107 -8.13 -0.51 -1.01
C ASP A 107 -6.83 0.30 -1.01
N ALA A 108 -6.26 0.52 -2.19
CA ALA A 108 -5.04 1.30 -2.36
C ALA A 108 -5.05 2.10 -3.67
N LYS A 109 -4.47 3.30 -3.65
CA LYS A 109 -4.31 4.13 -4.85
C LYS A 109 -2.96 4.84 -4.87
N PRO A 110 -2.47 5.28 -6.04
CA PRO A 110 -1.20 5.99 -6.15
C PRO A 110 -1.09 7.19 -5.20
N ILE A 111 0.08 7.38 -4.60
CA ILE A 111 0.30 8.38 -3.56
C ILE A 111 0.13 9.82 -4.07
N ARG A 112 0.30 10.05 -5.37
CA ARG A 112 0.07 11.35 -6.02
C ARG A 112 -1.37 11.88 -5.89
N PHE A 113 -2.32 11.03 -5.51
CA PHE A 113 -3.69 11.44 -5.18
C PHE A 113 -3.83 12.01 -3.75
N TYR A 114 -2.75 12.02 -2.96
CA TYR A 114 -2.69 12.45 -1.57
C TYR A 114 -1.72 13.63 -1.35
N LYS A 115 -1.45 14.44 -2.38
CA LYS A 115 -0.47 15.55 -2.29
C LYS A 115 -0.76 16.56 -1.18
N ASP A 116 -2.02 16.73 -0.83
CA ASP A 116 -2.46 17.65 0.23
C ASP A 116 -2.60 16.95 1.61
N HIS A 117 -2.28 15.65 1.71
CA HIS A 117 -2.35 14.88 2.95
C HIS A 117 -0.96 14.67 3.56
N LYS A 118 -0.88 14.64 4.89
CA LYS A 118 0.37 14.46 5.67
C LYS A 118 1.18 13.18 5.37
N ILE A 119 0.55 12.21 4.71
CA ILE A 119 1.21 10.96 4.30
C ILE A 119 2.13 11.16 3.10
N TYR A 120 1.88 12.21 2.31
CA TYR A 120 2.68 12.54 1.16
C TYR A 120 3.83 13.43 1.61
N GLU A 121 5.04 12.96 1.32
CA GLU A 121 6.24 13.79 1.33
C GLU A 121 7.02 13.46 0.04
N PRO A 122 7.52 14.48 -0.68
CA PRO A 122 8.17 14.29 -1.97
C PRO A 122 9.57 13.68 -1.79
N PHE A 123 9.99 12.88 -2.77
CA PHE A 123 11.27 12.18 -2.68
C PHE A 123 12.49 13.09 -2.79
N ASP A 124 13.37 13.06 -1.77
CA ASP A 124 14.71 13.64 -1.87
C ASP A 124 15.61 12.74 -2.73
N GLU A 125 15.88 13.18 -3.95
CA GLU A 125 16.75 12.53 -4.92
C GLU A 125 18.19 12.31 -4.41
N LYS A 126 18.73 13.24 -3.61
CA LYS A 126 20.08 13.12 -3.06
C LYS A 126 20.14 12.04 -1.98
N VAL A 127 19.08 11.90 -1.18
CA VAL A 127 18.99 10.85 -0.17
C VAL A 127 18.77 9.49 -0.82
N ALA A 128 17.86 9.40 -1.80
CA ALA A 128 17.58 8.16 -2.51
C ALA A 128 18.85 7.58 -3.15
N LYS A 129 19.62 8.41 -3.87
CA LYS A 129 20.87 8.03 -4.55
C LYS A 129 21.99 7.52 -3.64
N LYS A 130 21.91 7.75 -2.32
CA LYS A 130 22.91 7.31 -1.34
C LYS A 130 22.62 5.92 -0.73
N SER A 131 21.42 5.35 -0.94
CA SER A 131 21.09 4.02 -0.44
C SER A 131 21.75 2.91 -1.28
N ILE A 132 21.89 1.70 -0.72
CA ILE A 132 22.59 0.54 -1.35
C ILE A 132 21.99 0.21 -2.74
N ASP A 133 20.70 0.49 -2.95
CA ASP A 133 19.99 0.33 -4.22
C ASP A 133 19.62 1.68 -4.86
N GLY A 134 20.29 2.77 -4.49
CA GLY A 134 19.84 4.16 -4.61
C GLY A 134 19.60 4.74 -6.01
N LYS A 135 20.01 4.04 -7.07
CA LYS A 135 19.60 4.37 -8.44
C LYS A 135 18.40 3.54 -8.93
N LYS A 136 18.22 2.33 -8.41
CA LYS A 136 17.17 1.39 -8.80
C LYS A 136 15.86 1.67 -8.07
N MET A 137 15.94 2.00 -6.78
CA MET A 137 14.79 2.35 -5.94
C MET A 137 14.50 3.86 -5.87
N TYR A 138 15.00 4.68 -6.80
CA TYR A 138 14.51 6.07 -6.89
C TYR A 138 13.06 6.04 -7.37
N THR A 139 12.15 6.08 -6.42
CA THR A 139 10.73 5.85 -6.65
C THR A 139 10.10 7.14 -7.10
N LYS A 140 9.59 7.15 -8.32
CA LYS A 140 8.63 8.18 -8.72
C LYS A 140 7.35 7.94 -7.91
N ASP A 141 6.51 8.98 -7.75
CA ASP A 141 5.20 8.85 -7.12
C ASP A 141 4.36 7.67 -7.70
N SER A 142 4.63 7.27 -8.95
CA SER A 142 3.98 6.14 -9.63
C SER A 142 4.22 4.78 -8.98
N ASN A 143 5.24 4.64 -8.11
CA ASN A 143 5.62 3.35 -7.51
C ASN A 143 5.19 3.25 -6.05
N VAL A 144 4.49 4.27 -5.55
CA VAL A 144 4.04 4.32 -4.17
C VAL A 144 2.55 4.46 -4.13
N PHE A 145 1.93 3.57 -3.36
CA PHE A 145 0.49 3.58 -3.13
C PHE A 145 0.24 3.93 -1.67
N ALA A 146 -0.84 4.64 -1.39
CA ALA A 146 -1.40 4.71 -0.04
C ALA A 146 -2.54 3.69 0.06
N TYR A 147 -2.57 2.95 1.16
CA TYR A 147 -3.65 2.00 1.45
C TYR A 147 -4.56 2.52 2.56
N TYR A 148 -5.86 2.25 2.43
CA TYR A 148 -6.92 2.86 3.22
C TYR A 148 -8.12 1.93 3.36
N ARG A 149 -9.00 2.27 4.31
CA ARG A 149 -10.32 1.67 4.41
C ARG A 149 -11.25 2.31 3.37
N LYS A 150 -12.01 1.50 2.62
CA LYS A 150 -12.86 1.98 1.51
C LYS A 150 -13.90 3.02 1.93
N ASP A 151 -14.38 2.96 3.17
CA ASP A 151 -15.32 3.93 3.74
C ASP A 151 -14.65 5.22 4.25
N GLU A 152 -13.31 5.25 4.34
CA GLU A 152 -12.51 6.40 4.75
C GLU A 152 -11.32 6.64 3.79
N PRO A 153 -11.55 6.85 2.48
CA PRO A 153 -10.49 6.94 1.48
C PRO A 153 -9.61 8.19 1.60
N GLU A 154 -10.00 9.17 2.40
CA GLU A 154 -9.21 10.38 2.66
C GLU A 154 -8.26 10.23 3.86
N ASN A 155 -8.35 9.12 4.61
CA ASN A 155 -7.54 8.82 5.80
C ASN A 155 -6.70 7.55 5.59
N PRO A 156 -5.63 7.59 4.77
CA PRO A 156 -4.80 6.43 4.51
C PRO A 156 -4.01 5.98 5.75
N PHE A 157 -3.86 4.66 5.90
CA PHE A 157 -3.15 4.03 7.01
C PHE A 157 -1.63 4.08 6.86
N GLY A 158 -1.16 4.04 5.62
CA GLY A 158 0.26 3.92 5.32
C GLY A 158 0.50 3.83 3.83
N SER A 159 1.77 3.67 3.46
CA SER A 159 2.19 3.60 2.07
C SER A 159 2.98 2.34 1.74
N LEU A 160 2.65 1.80 0.57
CA LEU A 160 3.23 0.63 -0.06
C LEU A 160 4.23 1.10 -1.10
N LEU A 161 5.40 0.47 -1.14
CA LEU A 161 6.42 0.70 -2.15
C LEU A 161 6.54 -0.50 -3.08
N PHE A 162 6.52 -0.24 -4.38
CA PHE A 162 6.74 -1.22 -5.43
C PHE A 162 8.09 -1.04 -6.13
N ASP A 163 8.70 -2.15 -6.51
CA ASP A 163 9.88 -2.16 -7.36
C ASP A 163 9.50 -1.76 -8.80
N PRO A 164 10.14 -0.74 -9.40
CA PRO A 164 9.77 -0.22 -10.72
C PRO A 164 10.01 -1.18 -11.89
N GLU A 165 10.85 -2.21 -11.71
CA GLU A 165 11.17 -3.17 -12.79
C GLU A 165 10.22 -4.36 -12.80
N THR A 166 9.82 -4.83 -11.62
CA THR A 166 9.06 -6.08 -11.45
C THR A 166 7.63 -5.87 -10.98
N ASP A 167 7.27 -4.63 -10.62
CA ASP A 167 6.02 -4.21 -9.99
C ASP A 167 5.70 -4.97 -8.69
N LYS A 168 6.67 -5.72 -8.15
CA LYS A 168 6.53 -6.48 -6.91
C LYS A 168 6.55 -5.54 -5.70
N LEU A 169 5.82 -5.91 -4.66
CA LEU A 169 5.83 -5.17 -3.40
C LEU A 169 7.23 -5.28 -2.76
N ALA A 170 7.89 -4.15 -2.60
CA ALA A 170 9.19 -4.05 -1.96
C ALA A 170 9.08 -3.69 -0.47
N ALA A 171 8.09 -2.88 -0.09
CA ALA A 171 7.76 -2.60 1.31
C ALA A 171 6.27 -2.33 1.53
N TRP A 172 5.73 -2.81 2.65
CA TRP A 172 4.34 -2.51 3.06
C TRP A 172 4.27 -1.24 3.92
N ILE A 173 5.30 -0.91 4.70
CA ILE A 173 5.29 0.27 5.58
C ILE A 173 6.47 1.17 5.25
N MET A 174 6.20 2.32 4.66
CA MET A 174 7.15 3.43 4.66
C MET A 174 6.92 4.31 5.88
N ILE A 175 7.90 4.37 6.78
CA ILE A 175 7.83 5.18 8.01
C ILE A 175 8.07 6.67 7.69
N ASN A 176 8.84 6.94 6.64
CA ASN A 176 9.05 8.27 6.09
C ASN A 176 9.17 8.17 4.56
N GLN A 177 8.36 8.96 3.86
CA GLN A 177 8.34 9.02 2.40
C GLN A 177 9.02 10.31 1.96
N GLY A 178 10.31 10.28 1.59
CA GLY A 178 11.01 11.49 1.13
C GLY A 178 12.28 11.86 1.87
N GLY A 179 12.76 10.98 2.76
CA GLY A 179 13.94 11.22 3.58
C GLY A 179 14.79 10.01 4.02
N TYR A 180 14.68 8.77 3.54
CA TYR A 180 13.61 7.78 3.76
C TYR A 180 13.93 6.96 5.04
N LYS A 181 12.94 6.33 5.69
CA LYS A 181 13.18 5.13 6.54
C LYS A 181 12.15 4.04 6.20
N TYR A 182 12.65 2.90 5.71
CA TYR A 182 11.85 1.75 5.27
C TYR A 182 11.65 0.74 6.39
N PHE A 183 10.41 0.31 6.65
CA PHE A 183 10.16 -0.97 7.29
C PHE A 183 9.94 -2.03 6.20
N LEU A 184 11.12 -2.47 5.74
CA LEU A 184 11.48 -3.72 5.12
C LEU A 184 10.82 -4.07 3.77
N THR A 185 11.66 -4.28 2.77
CA THR A 185 12.79 -5.22 2.83
C THR A 185 14.18 -4.51 2.69
N PHE A 186 15.25 -5.09 3.26
CA PHE A 186 16.69 -4.84 2.93
C PHE A 186 17.55 -3.78 3.61
N ASN A 187 17.03 -2.67 4.15
CA ASN A 187 17.93 -1.63 4.68
C ASN A 187 18.18 -1.68 6.20
N LEU A 188 17.90 -2.82 6.83
CA LEU A 188 18.40 -3.09 8.17
C LEU A 188 19.86 -3.55 8.06
N PHE A 189 20.75 -2.72 8.60
CA PHE A 189 22.07 -3.13 9.05
C PHE A 189 21.95 -4.24 10.10
#